data_AF-A0A8T2EUD4-F1
#
_entry.id   AF-A0A8T2EUD4-F1
#
_cell.length_a   1.000
_cell.length_b   1.000
_cell.length_c   1.000
_cell.angle_alpha   90.00
_cell.angle_beta   90.00
_cell.angle_gamma   90.00
#
_symmetry.space_group_name_H-M   'P 1'
#
loop_
_entity.id
_entity.type
_entity.pdbx_description
1 polymer ?
#
loop_
_entity_poly.entity_id
_entity_poly.type
_entity_poly.pdbx_seq_one_letter_code
_entity_poly.pdbx_strand_id
1 'polypeptide(L)'
;MRVNLDNNVVESSSSSSSSSCIKREAKVISLGDEVDDISQVFHCDGLLLCISITEAKTRLVVWNPYWGHTRSIEPTHQFNKFDSYSYALGYDKSSKSHKILRCITCLRPHFHEFIIYDFNSNSWRVFHVTPDWQLGTINSGVSLKGNAFWVAEEKYYETSETNEEFFLLSFDFTRETFGPLLPLPFQFVESEDALSVSNVRDEQLAVLYQPWDTLMMEIWVTSKIEPNAVSWNSKVFLSVSIRKLIGPQFQFCLGSFFIDEEKKVAVVFDKGYRIQRYIAYIIGVDGSMKEVDLGESDRSCYPIVCSYVPSLVQLN
;
A
#
# COMPACT_ATOMS: atom_id res chain seq x y z
N MET A 1 -10.60 -9.09 -2.11
CA MET A 1 -10.64 -9.74 -3.43
C MET A 1 -9.49 -10.72 -3.47
N ARG A 2 -9.73 -12.03 -3.55
CA ARG A 2 -8.64 -13.00 -3.80
C ARG A 2 -8.40 -13.05 -5.31
N VAL A 3 -7.16 -12.80 -5.71
CA VAL A 3 -6.68 -13.02 -7.07
C VAL A 3 -5.94 -14.34 -7.04
N ASN A 4 -6.51 -15.39 -7.64
CA ASN A 4 -5.80 -16.62 -7.87
C ASN A 4 -5.15 -16.56 -9.25
N LEU A 5 -3.84 -16.75 -9.28
CA LEU A 5 -3.07 -16.87 -10.52
C LEU A 5 -3.08 -18.34 -10.93
N ASP A 6 -3.85 -18.70 -11.95
CA ASP A 6 -3.86 -20.08 -12.46
C ASP A 6 -2.62 -20.32 -13.36
N ASN A 7 -1.94 -21.45 -13.16
CA ASN A 7 -0.79 -21.89 -13.95
C ASN A 7 -1.24 -22.26 -15.37
N ASN A 8 -0.98 -21.40 -16.36
CA ASN A 8 -0.97 -21.82 -17.76
C ASN A 8 0.45 -21.71 -18.31
N VAL A 9 1.23 -22.76 -18.11
CA VAL A 9 2.48 -23.00 -18.85
C VAL A 9 2.27 -24.22 -19.74
N VAL A 10 2.45 -23.98 -21.03
CA VAL A 10 2.41 -24.87 -22.21
C VAL A 10 1.01 -25.29 -22.69
N GLU A 11 0.56 -24.68 -23.79
CA GLU A 11 0.24 -25.45 -25.00
C GLU A 11 0.34 -24.59 -26.26
N SER A 12 1.24 -25.01 -27.15
CA SER A 12 1.30 -24.61 -28.54
C SER A 12 0.11 -25.19 -29.29
N SER A 13 -0.86 -24.37 -29.67
CA SER A 13 -1.52 -24.35 -30.99
C SER A 13 -2.87 -23.63 -30.93
N SER A 14 -3.11 -22.86 -31.99
CA SER A 14 -4.32 -22.13 -32.36
C SER A 14 -5.65 -22.63 -31.78
N SER A 15 -6.25 -21.85 -30.87
CA SER A 15 -7.65 -21.40 -30.99
C SER A 15 -7.97 -20.39 -29.89
N SER A 16 -8.69 -19.34 -30.28
CA SER A 16 -9.05 -18.19 -29.47
C SER A 16 -10.04 -18.55 -28.36
N SER A 17 -9.53 -18.74 -27.14
CA SER A 17 -10.23 -18.33 -25.92
C SER A 17 -9.19 -17.89 -24.91
N SER A 18 -9.08 -16.58 -24.67
CA SER A 18 -8.14 -16.05 -23.69
C SER A 18 -8.64 -16.40 -22.30
N SER A 19 -8.29 -17.58 -21.80
CA SER A 19 -8.44 -17.89 -20.39
C SER A 19 -7.67 -16.83 -19.59
N SER A 20 -8.40 -15.99 -18.85
CA SER A 20 -7.79 -15.01 -17.95
C SER A 20 -6.94 -15.75 -16.92
N CYS A 21 -5.67 -15.37 -16.79
CA CYS A 21 -4.77 -15.93 -15.77
C CYS A 21 -5.12 -15.43 -14.36
N ILE A 22 -5.94 -14.38 -14.27
CA ILE A 22 -6.56 -13.91 -13.03
C ILE A 22 -8.00 -14.39 -13.03
N LYS A 23 -8.32 -15.29 -12.09
CA LYS A 23 -9.71 -15.74 -11.88
C LYS A 23 -10.37 -14.89 -10.79
N ARG A 24 -11.42 -14.16 -11.16
CA ARG A 24 -12.25 -13.43 -10.20
C ARG A 24 -13.11 -14.44 -9.43
N GLU A 25 -12.78 -14.68 -8.17
CA GLU A 25 -13.52 -15.64 -7.33
C GLU A 25 -14.84 -15.07 -6.80
N ALA A 26 -14.87 -13.79 -6.47
CA ALA A 26 -16.05 -13.14 -5.91
C ALA A 26 -16.06 -11.63 -6.20
N LYS A 27 -17.26 -11.05 -6.11
CA LYS A 27 -17.46 -9.61 -5.95
C LYS A 27 -17.93 -9.38 -4.53
N VAL A 28 -17.25 -8.51 -3.79
CA VAL A 28 -17.81 -7.98 -2.54
C VAL A 28 -18.86 -6.97 -2.92
N ILE A 29 -20.08 -7.13 -2.40
CA ILE A 29 -21.26 -6.43 -2.90
C ILE A 29 -21.68 -5.25 -2.01
N SER A 30 -21.17 -5.08 -0.78
CA SER A 30 -21.62 -3.93 0.02
C SER A 30 -20.78 -3.63 1.27
N LEU A 31 -20.28 -2.39 1.34
CA LEU A 31 -20.14 -1.56 2.56
C LEU A 31 -21.44 -0.76 2.83
N GLY A 32 -22.55 -1.07 2.14
CA GLY A 32 -23.80 -0.29 2.14
C GLY A 32 -23.65 1.05 1.42
N ASP A 33 -24.63 1.94 1.60
CA ASP A 33 -24.58 3.37 1.21
C ASP A 33 -23.53 4.17 2.03
N GLU A 34 -22.73 3.49 2.85
CA GLU A 34 -21.73 4.11 3.72
C GLU A 34 -20.53 4.62 2.91
N VAL A 35 -20.19 4.01 1.76
CA VAL A 35 -19.04 4.43 0.94
C VAL A 35 -19.33 4.31 -0.55
N ASP A 36 -19.36 5.45 -1.25
CA ASP A 36 -19.58 5.51 -2.70
C ASP A 36 -18.29 5.24 -3.49
N ASP A 37 -17.15 5.80 -3.05
CA ASP A 37 -15.84 5.65 -3.71
C ASP A 37 -14.72 5.44 -2.69
N ILE A 38 -14.11 4.25 -2.67
CA ILE A 38 -12.98 3.93 -1.77
C ILE A 38 -11.69 4.45 -2.41
N SER A 39 -11.05 5.42 -1.74
CA SER A 39 -9.79 6.00 -2.18
C SER A 39 -8.57 5.34 -1.57
N GLN A 40 -8.68 4.73 -0.37
CA GLN A 40 -7.58 4.03 0.30
C GLN A 40 -8.11 2.81 1.06
N VAL A 41 -7.29 1.75 1.13
CA VAL A 41 -7.59 0.53 1.91
C VAL A 41 -6.36 0.08 2.67
N PHE A 42 -6.51 -0.15 3.96
CA PHE A 42 -5.46 -0.70 4.83
C PHE A 42 -5.93 -2.01 5.46
N HIS A 43 -5.11 -3.05 5.39
CA HIS A 43 -5.40 -4.36 5.96
C HIS A 43 -4.57 -4.58 7.22
N CYS A 44 -5.19 -5.13 8.28
CA CYS A 44 -4.51 -5.63 9.47
C CYS A 44 -5.35 -6.76 10.10
N ASP A 45 -4.75 -7.92 10.35
CA ASP A 45 -5.35 -9.06 11.06
C ASP A 45 -6.79 -9.42 10.62
N GLY A 46 -7.04 -9.33 9.30
CA GLY A 46 -8.32 -9.63 8.65
C GLY A 46 -9.41 -8.56 8.80
N LEU A 47 -9.07 -7.39 9.31
CA LEU A 47 -9.87 -6.17 9.18
C LEU A 47 -9.35 -5.32 8.02
N LEU A 48 -10.29 -4.61 7.39
CA LEU A 48 -10.02 -3.60 6.37
C LEU A 48 -10.45 -2.23 6.89
N LEU A 49 -9.55 -1.26 6.88
CA LEU A 49 -9.90 0.15 6.98
C LEU A 49 -10.10 0.69 5.57
N CYS A 50 -11.35 0.98 5.21
CA CYS A 50 -11.74 1.59 3.95
C CYS A 50 -11.95 3.09 4.17
N ILE A 51 -11.33 3.90 3.32
CA ILE A 51 -11.39 5.35 3.40
C ILE A 51 -11.98 5.86 2.10
N SER A 52 -12.99 6.70 2.22
CA SER A 52 -13.61 7.42 1.12
C SER A 52 -13.40 8.89 1.32
N ILE A 53 -12.69 9.53 0.40
CA ILE A 53 -12.42 10.98 0.44
C ILE A 53 -13.16 11.60 -0.75
N THR A 54 -14.14 12.45 -0.46
CA THR A 54 -14.82 13.27 -1.46
C THR A 54 -14.59 14.75 -1.18
N GLU A 55 -14.98 15.63 -2.11
CA GLU A 55 -14.85 17.08 -1.91
C GLU A 55 -15.60 17.60 -0.67
N ALA A 56 -16.63 16.88 -0.22
CA ALA A 56 -17.50 17.33 0.87
C ALA A 56 -17.24 16.64 2.21
N LYS A 57 -16.75 15.39 2.19
CA LYS A 57 -16.63 14.56 3.40
C LYS A 57 -15.57 13.48 3.21
N THR A 58 -14.99 13.05 4.31
CA THR A 58 -14.31 11.75 4.35
C THR A 58 -15.02 10.84 5.30
N ARG A 59 -15.09 9.57 4.91
CA ARG A 59 -15.67 8.50 5.70
C ARG A 59 -14.62 7.44 5.94
N LEU A 60 -14.52 7.00 7.18
CA LEU A 60 -13.69 5.87 7.59
C LEU A 60 -14.64 4.75 7.98
N VAL A 61 -14.53 3.62 7.31
CA VAL A 61 -15.27 2.42 7.66
C VAL A 61 -14.30 1.29 7.89
N VAL A 62 -14.38 0.70 9.07
CA VAL A 62 -13.68 -0.54 9.37
C VAL A 62 -14.62 -1.68 9.04
N TRP A 63 -14.13 -2.65 8.29
CA TRP A 63 -14.93 -3.73 7.77
C TRP A 63 -14.23 -5.06 8.02
N ASN A 64 -14.98 -6.05 8.52
CA ASN A 64 -14.56 -7.44 8.49
C ASN A 64 -15.31 -8.17 7.35
N PRO A 65 -14.65 -8.41 6.20
CA PRO A 65 -15.27 -9.11 5.09
C PRO A 65 -15.76 -10.53 5.39
N TYR A 66 -15.16 -11.23 6.35
CA TYR A 66 -15.53 -12.60 6.69
C TYR A 66 -16.91 -12.66 7.34
N TRP A 67 -17.18 -11.75 8.28
CA TRP A 67 -18.48 -11.68 8.95
C TRP A 67 -19.47 -10.73 8.29
N GLY A 68 -19.00 -9.86 7.39
CA GLY A 68 -19.81 -8.80 6.79
C GLY A 68 -20.11 -7.63 7.73
N HIS A 69 -19.51 -7.57 8.92
CA HIS A 69 -19.72 -6.47 9.87
C HIS A 69 -18.92 -5.23 9.48
N THR A 70 -19.56 -4.06 9.49
CA THR A 70 -18.93 -2.75 9.32
C THR A 70 -19.04 -1.94 10.61
N ARG A 71 -18.08 -1.04 10.82
CA ARG A 71 -18.08 -0.02 11.88
C ARG A 71 -17.62 1.29 11.28
N SER A 72 -18.52 2.26 11.23
CA SER A 72 -18.20 3.63 10.80
C SER A 72 -17.46 4.38 11.92
N ILE A 73 -16.37 5.04 11.56
CA ILE A 73 -15.56 5.87 12.47
C ILE A 73 -15.74 7.33 12.07
N GLU A 74 -16.25 8.14 12.98
CA GLU A 74 -16.37 9.59 12.76
C GLU A 74 -14.98 10.25 12.85
N PRO A 75 -14.51 10.97 11.81
CA PRO A 75 -13.26 11.70 11.86
C PRO A 75 -13.40 12.96 12.71
N THR A 76 -12.33 13.34 13.43
CA THR A 76 -12.30 14.52 14.31
C THR A 76 -12.32 15.87 13.59
N HIS A 77 -11.92 15.90 12.30
CA HIS A 77 -11.79 17.12 11.52
C HIS A 77 -12.53 17.03 10.19
N GLN A 78 -13.25 18.11 9.85
CA GLN A 78 -13.78 18.34 8.52
C GLN A 78 -12.65 18.81 7.59
N PHE A 79 -12.64 18.26 6.38
CA PHE A 79 -11.50 18.28 5.47
C PHE A 79 -11.29 19.67 4.89
N ASN A 80 -10.08 20.21 5.03
CA ASN A 80 -9.64 21.27 4.14
C ASN A 80 -9.11 20.64 2.84
N LYS A 81 -9.45 21.24 1.69
CA LYS A 81 -9.11 20.77 0.34
C LYS A 81 -7.59 20.61 0.10
N PHE A 82 -6.77 21.19 0.96
CA PHE A 82 -5.31 21.26 0.79
C PHE A 82 -4.53 20.37 1.75
N ASP A 83 -5.16 19.69 2.70
CA ASP A 83 -4.44 18.85 3.65
C ASP A 83 -4.26 17.43 3.09
N SER A 84 -3.09 16.85 3.34
CA SER A 84 -2.77 15.46 2.97
C SER A 84 -2.99 14.54 4.17
N TYR A 85 -3.52 13.34 3.91
CA TYR A 85 -3.89 12.38 4.96
C TYR A 85 -3.33 11.00 4.66
N SER A 86 -2.56 10.50 5.60
CA SER A 86 -2.04 9.13 5.60
C SER A 86 -2.60 8.38 6.79
N TYR A 87 -2.92 7.10 6.58
CA TYR A 87 -3.48 6.25 7.62
C TYR A 87 -2.66 4.98 7.77
N ALA A 88 -2.80 4.34 8.93
CA ALA A 88 -2.48 2.95 9.14
C ALA A 88 -3.49 2.29 10.06
N LEU A 89 -3.70 1.01 9.81
CA LEU A 89 -4.39 0.11 10.72
C LEU A 89 -3.36 -0.83 11.35
N GLY A 90 -3.41 -0.96 12.66
CA GLY A 90 -2.56 -1.89 13.39
C GLY A 90 -3.24 -2.49 14.61
N TYR A 91 -2.50 -3.34 15.30
CA TYR A 91 -2.99 -4.12 16.42
C TYR A 91 -2.08 -3.92 17.64
N ASP A 92 -2.69 -3.45 18.73
CA ASP A 92 -2.05 -3.36 20.03
C ASP A 92 -2.19 -4.69 20.76
N LYS A 93 -1.05 -5.37 20.93
CA LYS A 93 -0.99 -6.69 21.57
C LYS A 93 -1.25 -6.62 23.08
N SER A 94 -0.97 -5.49 23.72
CA SER A 94 -1.17 -5.28 25.16
C SER A 94 -2.64 -5.11 25.48
N SER A 95 -3.34 -4.25 24.73
CA SER A 95 -4.78 -4.00 24.91
C SER A 95 -5.68 -4.95 24.10
N LYS A 96 -5.09 -5.81 23.27
CA LYS A 96 -5.76 -6.78 22.38
C LYS A 96 -6.82 -6.12 21.50
N SER A 97 -6.46 -4.98 20.91
CA SER A 97 -7.39 -4.17 20.14
C SER A 97 -6.73 -3.49 18.97
N HIS A 98 -7.53 -3.17 17.97
CA HIS A 98 -7.05 -2.46 16.80
C HIS A 98 -6.96 -0.97 17.10
N LYS A 99 -6.06 -0.30 16.38
CA LYS A 99 -5.87 1.14 16.43
C LYS A 99 -5.69 1.67 15.03
N ILE A 100 -6.15 2.91 14.81
CA ILE A 100 -5.88 3.64 13.57
C ILE A 100 -4.92 4.77 13.92
N LEU A 101 -3.76 4.79 13.27
CA LEU A 101 -2.92 5.97 13.23
C LEU A 101 -3.34 6.81 12.04
N ARG A 102 -3.53 8.10 12.25
CA ARG A 102 -3.73 9.09 11.18
C ARG A 102 -2.66 10.16 11.30
N CYS A 103 -2.00 10.43 10.19
CA CYS A 103 -1.11 11.56 9.99
C CYS A 103 -1.84 12.59 9.10
N ILE A 104 -1.88 13.83 9.55
CA ILE A 104 -2.44 14.97 8.85
C ILE A 104 -1.28 15.90 8.53
N THR A 105 -1.00 16.12 7.25
CA THR A 105 -0.04 17.14 6.81
C THR A 105 -0.84 18.35 6.36
N CYS A 106 -0.86 19.37 7.22
CA CYS A 106 -1.43 20.66 6.89
C CYS A 106 -0.42 21.46 6.07
N LEU A 107 -0.88 22.09 4.99
CA LEU A 107 0.00 22.90 4.13
C LEU A 107 0.08 24.37 4.58
N ARG A 108 -0.93 24.88 5.32
CA ARG A 108 -1.04 26.30 5.69
C ARG A 108 -1.70 26.52 7.07
N PRO A 109 -0.94 26.80 8.14
CA PRO A 109 0.53 26.73 8.23
C PRO A 109 1.04 25.28 8.05
N HIS A 110 2.30 25.12 7.67
CA HIS A 110 2.87 23.77 7.50
C HIS A 110 3.14 23.10 8.84
N PHE A 111 2.36 22.07 9.17
CA PHE A 111 2.58 21.23 10.34
C PHE A 111 2.05 19.81 10.12
N HIS A 112 2.57 18.87 10.91
CA HIS A 112 2.07 17.51 10.98
C HIS A 112 1.32 17.30 12.28
N GLU A 113 0.12 16.77 12.20
CA GLU A 113 -0.65 16.31 13.36
C GLU A 113 -0.82 14.80 13.28
N PHE A 114 -0.55 14.12 14.38
CA PHE A 114 -0.74 12.70 14.51
C PHE A 114 -1.84 12.45 15.53
N ILE A 115 -2.81 11.64 15.16
CA ILE A 115 -3.90 11.22 16.05
C ILE A 115 -4.06 9.71 15.98
N ILE A 116 -4.43 9.12 17.12
CA ILE A 116 -4.67 7.69 17.24
C ILE A 116 -6.12 7.49 17.64
N TYR A 117 -6.83 6.66 16.88
CA TYR A 117 -8.11 6.12 17.28
C TYR A 117 -7.91 4.77 17.95
N ASP A 118 -8.47 4.61 19.14
CA ASP A 118 -8.47 3.35 19.88
C ASP A 118 -9.87 2.74 19.86
N PHE A 119 -9.95 1.49 19.38
CA PHE A 119 -11.23 0.79 19.23
C PHE A 119 -11.86 0.45 20.59
N ASN A 120 -11.05 0.24 21.63
CA ASN A 120 -11.52 -0.07 22.99
C ASN A 120 -12.19 1.15 23.63
N SER A 121 -11.58 2.33 23.51
CA SER A 121 -12.16 3.57 24.07
C SER A 121 -13.17 4.23 23.13
N ASN A 122 -13.26 3.78 21.88
CA ASN A 122 -14.09 4.38 20.84
C ASN A 122 -13.81 5.88 20.67
N SER A 123 -12.55 6.29 20.77
CA SER A 123 -12.18 7.70 20.79
C SER A 123 -10.85 7.98 20.09
N TRP A 124 -10.76 9.20 19.56
CA TRP A 124 -9.52 9.76 19.05
C TRP A 124 -8.76 10.46 20.17
N ARG A 125 -7.43 10.41 20.09
CA ARG A 125 -6.54 11.22 20.93
C ARG A 125 -5.36 11.72 20.12
N VAL A 126 -4.82 12.87 20.52
CA VAL A 126 -3.61 13.42 19.92
C VAL A 126 -2.41 12.58 20.32
N PHE A 127 -1.56 12.31 19.33
CA PHE A 127 -0.26 11.67 19.49
C PHE A 127 0.82 12.72 19.23
N HIS A 128 1.50 13.15 20.30
CA HIS A 128 2.52 14.19 20.17
C HIS A 128 3.84 13.60 19.69
N VAL A 129 4.23 13.99 18.47
CA VAL A 129 5.54 13.69 17.89
C VAL A 129 5.98 14.86 17.03
N THR A 130 7.27 15.13 17.01
CA THR A 130 7.90 16.10 16.11
C THR A 130 8.85 15.32 15.23
N PRO A 131 8.41 14.88 14.03
CA PRO A 131 9.26 14.07 13.17
C PRO A 131 10.25 14.95 12.41
N ASP A 132 11.47 14.42 12.26
CA ASP A 132 12.50 14.93 11.33
C ASP A 132 12.33 14.33 9.92
N TRP A 133 11.22 13.62 9.71
CA TRP A 133 10.83 12.94 8.48
C TRP A 133 9.42 13.36 8.08
N GLN A 134 9.05 13.08 6.83
CA GLN A 134 7.68 13.25 6.36
C GLN A 134 7.20 11.98 5.64
N LEU A 135 5.88 11.75 5.71
CA LEU A 135 5.25 10.68 4.94
C LEU A 135 4.86 11.24 3.58
N GLY A 136 5.31 10.60 2.51
CA GLY A 136 4.86 10.90 1.16
C GLY A 136 3.33 10.76 1.08
N THR A 137 2.69 11.69 0.35
CA THR A 137 1.22 11.79 0.25
C THR A 137 0.57 10.54 -0.36
N ILE A 138 1.36 9.67 -0.99
CA ILE A 138 0.82 8.63 -1.86
C ILE A 138 1.37 7.21 -1.58
N ASN A 139 2.29 7.09 -0.61
CA ASN A 139 2.79 5.80 -0.16
C ASN A 139 1.81 5.19 0.85
N SER A 140 0.98 4.25 0.39
CA SER A 140 0.08 3.51 1.26
C SER A 140 0.91 2.58 2.15
N GLY A 141 0.90 2.83 3.45
CA GLY A 141 1.55 1.94 4.41
C GLY A 141 0.90 0.57 4.47
N VAL A 142 1.67 -0.41 4.91
CA VAL A 142 1.21 -1.78 5.10
C VAL A 142 1.30 -2.18 6.56
N SER A 143 0.35 -3.00 7.00
CA SER A 143 0.41 -3.63 8.32
C SER A 143 1.08 -4.99 8.22
N LEU A 144 1.99 -5.26 9.14
CA LEU A 144 2.68 -6.53 9.30
C LEU A 144 2.83 -6.84 10.79
N LYS A 145 2.31 -8.00 11.22
CA LYS A 145 2.36 -8.48 12.62
C LYS A 145 1.85 -7.45 13.66
N GLY A 146 0.82 -6.70 13.27
CA GLY A 146 0.17 -5.65 14.06
C GLY A 146 0.83 -4.26 13.99
N ASN A 147 1.98 -4.12 13.33
CA ASN A 147 2.70 -2.86 13.21
C ASN A 147 2.60 -2.32 11.79
N ALA A 148 2.66 -1.01 11.61
CA ALA A 148 2.60 -0.41 10.28
C ALA A 148 3.98 0.01 9.78
N PHE A 149 4.16 -0.08 8.47
CA PHE A 149 5.40 0.21 7.77
C PHE A 149 5.12 1.05 6.52
N TRP A 150 5.96 2.06 6.28
CA TRP A 150 5.88 2.95 5.12
C TRP A 150 7.26 3.26 4.60
N VAL A 151 7.33 3.67 3.33
CA VAL A 151 8.48 4.42 2.85
C VAL A 151 8.23 5.90 3.15
N ALA A 152 9.17 6.49 3.88
CA ALA A 152 9.17 7.88 4.31
C ALA A 152 10.45 8.57 3.81
N GLU A 153 10.44 9.90 3.81
CA GLU A 153 11.53 10.73 3.31
C GLU A 153 12.01 11.69 4.40
N GLU A 154 13.28 12.05 4.35
CA GLU A 154 13.84 13.07 5.24
C GLU A 154 13.14 14.42 5.00
N LYS A 155 12.91 15.18 6.08
CA LYS A 155 12.26 16.48 5.95
C LYS A 155 13.21 17.48 5.29
N TYR A 156 12.80 18.04 4.16
CA TYR A 156 13.56 19.10 3.49
C TYR A 156 13.63 20.36 4.37
N TYR A 157 14.84 20.87 4.59
CA TYR A 157 15.07 22.20 5.15
C TYR A 157 15.70 23.06 4.04
N GLU A 158 15.29 24.31 3.86
CA GLU A 158 15.85 25.20 2.81
C GLU A 158 17.40 25.34 2.86
N THR A 159 18.02 24.91 3.96
CA THR A 159 19.47 24.88 4.19
C THR A 159 20.14 23.53 3.94
N SER A 160 19.40 22.46 3.59
CA SER A 160 19.98 21.14 3.34
C SER A 160 20.51 21.03 1.91
N GLU A 161 21.84 20.93 1.77
CA GLU A 161 22.53 20.60 0.51
C GLU A 161 22.42 19.10 0.13
N THR A 162 21.66 18.32 0.90
CA THR A 162 21.58 16.86 0.77
C THR A 162 20.45 16.44 -0.17
N ASN A 163 20.73 15.38 -0.95
CA ASN A 163 19.72 14.65 -1.71
C ASN A 163 18.66 14.08 -0.75
N GLU A 164 17.41 14.00 -1.19
CA GLU A 164 16.30 13.42 -0.42
C GLU A 164 16.60 11.94 -0.11
N GLU A 165 16.82 11.61 1.16
CA GLU A 165 17.01 10.23 1.59
C GLU A 165 15.68 9.57 1.95
N PHE A 166 15.43 8.40 1.38
CA PHE A 166 14.25 7.58 1.66
C PHE A 166 14.61 6.41 2.57
N PHE A 167 13.70 6.08 3.49
CA PHE A 167 13.86 5.00 4.45
C PHE A 167 12.53 4.30 4.72
N LEU A 168 12.63 3.09 5.24
CA LEU A 168 11.48 2.40 5.80
C LEU A 168 11.24 2.90 7.23
N LEU A 169 10.04 3.39 7.50
CA LEU A 169 9.60 3.83 8.82
C LEU A 169 8.58 2.84 9.37
N SER A 170 8.68 2.51 10.66
CA SER A 170 7.71 1.68 11.35
C SER A 170 6.97 2.45 12.42
N PHE A 171 5.75 2.03 12.72
CA PHE A 171 5.01 2.42 13.91
C PHE A 171 4.58 1.18 14.69
N ASP A 172 5.07 1.07 15.93
CA ASP A 172 4.70 0.02 16.87
C ASP A 172 3.41 0.41 17.59
N PHE A 173 2.29 -0.24 17.27
CA PHE A 173 0.99 0.08 17.88
C PHE A 173 0.85 -0.38 19.33
N THR A 174 1.69 -1.31 19.77
CA THR A 174 1.69 -1.81 21.15
C THR A 174 2.45 -0.84 22.06
N ARG A 175 3.58 -0.31 21.58
CA ARG A 175 4.38 0.69 22.30
C ARG A 175 3.96 2.13 22.02
N GLU A 176 3.19 2.32 20.94
CA GLU A 176 2.79 3.62 20.40
C GLU A 176 3.99 4.52 20.10
N THR A 177 4.97 3.98 19.40
CA THR A 177 6.21 4.69 19.08
C THR A 177 6.63 4.43 17.64
N PHE A 178 7.15 5.46 16.98
CA PHE A 178 7.89 5.29 15.75
C PHE A 178 9.22 4.58 16.00
N GLY A 179 9.58 3.69 15.07
CA GLY A 179 10.89 3.03 15.07
C GLY A 179 12.01 3.94 14.56
N PRO A 180 13.27 3.47 14.61
CA PRO A 180 14.38 4.11 13.92
C PRO A 180 14.15 4.13 12.40
N LEU A 181 14.89 4.99 11.69
CA LEU A 181 14.92 5.00 10.23
C LEU A 181 15.60 3.73 9.74
N LEU A 182 14.88 2.88 9.01
CA LEU A 182 15.38 1.59 8.55
C LEU A 182 15.89 1.71 7.10
N PRO A 183 17.11 1.21 6.81
CA PRO A 183 17.70 1.37 5.49
C PRO A 183 16.94 0.58 4.42
N LEU A 184 16.74 1.21 3.26
CA LEU A 184 16.28 0.56 2.04
C LEU A 184 17.43 -0.24 1.40
N PRO A 185 17.14 -1.21 0.50
CA PRO A 185 18.17 -2.04 -0.14
C PRO A 185 18.93 -1.32 -1.26
N PHE A 186 18.61 -0.04 -1.51
CA PHE A 186 19.17 0.83 -2.53
C PHE A 186 19.54 2.18 -1.90
N GLN A 187 20.53 2.87 -2.47
CA GLN A 187 21.16 4.04 -1.87
C GLN A 187 20.57 5.38 -2.30
N PHE A 188 19.86 5.43 -3.42
CA PHE A 188 19.36 6.67 -3.99
C PHE A 188 17.95 6.47 -4.50
N VAL A 189 17.11 7.45 -4.18
CA VAL A 189 15.77 7.60 -4.69
C VAL A 189 15.61 9.08 -4.98
N GLU A 190 15.24 9.41 -6.21
CA GLU A 190 14.82 10.76 -6.58
C GLU A 190 13.32 10.91 -6.34
N SER A 191 12.82 12.13 -6.09
CA SER A 191 11.37 12.38 -5.90
C SER A 191 10.50 11.90 -7.06
N GLU A 192 11.08 11.76 -8.25
CA GLU A 192 10.41 11.26 -9.44
C GLU A 192 10.35 9.73 -9.49
N ASP A 193 11.05 9.00 -8.61
CA ASP A 193 11.08 7.53 -8.61
C ASP A 193 9.78 6.91 -8.08
N ALA A 194 9.42 5.75 -8.62
CA ALA A 194 8.26 5.03 -8.13
C ALA A 194 8.66 4.06 -7.03
N LEU A 195 7.99 4.22 -5.89
CA LEU A 195 8.17 3.39 -4.70
C LEU A 195 6.83 2.86 -4.22
N SER A 196 6.82 1.60 -3.82
CA SER A 196 5.64 0.98 -3.23
C SER A 196 6.07 -0.11 -2.27
N VAL A 197 5.28 -0.34 -1.22
CA VAL A 197 5.52 -1.39 -0.23
C VAL A 197 4.34 -2.35 -0.21
N SER A 198 4.64 -3.64 -0.06
CA SER A 198 3.66 -4.70 0.02
C SER A 198 4.04 -5.74 1.07
N ASN A 199 3.04 -6.50 1.53
CA ASN A 199 3.21 -7.61 2.45
C ASN A 199 3.34 -8.92 1.65
N VAL A 200 4.30 -9.75 2.04
CA VAL A 200 4.51 -11.10 1.51
C VAL A 200 4.17 -12.12 2.59
N ARG A 201 3.08 -12.87 2.36
CA ARG A 201 2.65 -14.01 3.19
C ARG A 201 2.44 -13.70 4.69
N ASP A 202 2.17 -12.44 5.04
CA ASP A 202 2.03 -11.95 6.42
C ASP A 202 3.27 -12.10 7.31
N GLU A 203 4.44 -12.33 6.69
CA GLU A 203 5.71 -12.54 7.41
C GLU A 203 6.82 -11.58 7.00
N GLN A 204 6.83 -11.13 5.75
CA GLN A 204 7.88 -10.32 5.15
C GLN A 204 7.31 -9.07 4.47
N LEU A 205 8.17 -8.11 4.19
CA LEU A 205 7.86 -6.97 3.33
C LEU A 205 8.53 -7.13 1.97
N ALA A 206 7.87 -6.62 0.94
CA ALA A 206 8.44 -6.37 -0.36
C ALA A 206 8.42 -4.87 -0.64
N VAL A 207 9.49 -4.36 -1.25
CA VAL A 207 9.56 -2.99 -1.76
C VAL A 207 9.80 -3.05 -3.26
N LEU A 208 8.92 -2.38 -4.00
CA LEU A 208 9.07 -2.11 -5.41
C LEU A 208 9.78 -0.76 -5.56
N TYR A 209 10.81 -0.75 -6.37
CA TYR A 209 11.57 0.45 -6.73
C TYR A 209 11.71 0.51 -8.24
N GLN A 210 11.37 1.65 -8.84
CA GLN A 210 11.58 1.91 -10.26
C GLN A 210 12.13 3.33 -10.42
N PRO A 211 13.43 3.47 -10.75
CA PRO A 211 14.03 4.75 -11.07
C PRO A 211 13.42 5.37 -12.33
N TRP A 212 13.18 6.68 -12.34
CA TRP A 212 12.58 7.39 -13.48
C TRP A 212 13.48 7.41 -14.72
N ASP A 213 14.81 7.44 -14.51
CA ASP A 213 15.81 7.61 -15.57
C ASP A 213 16.06 6.31 -16.35
N THR A 214 16.18 5.18 -15.65
CA THR A 214 16.48 3.87 -16.21
C THR A 214 15.21 3.05 -16.48
N LEU A 215 14.12 3.32 -15.74
CA LEU A 215 12.90 2.52 -15.69
C LEU A 215 13.19 1.03 -15.45
N MET A 216 14.25 0.73 -14.70
CA MET A 216 14.55 -0.61 -14.22
C MET A 216 13.73 -0.88 -12.97
N MET A 217 12.68 -1.69 -13.09
CA MET A 217 11.87 -2.06 -11.93
C MET A 217 12.53 -3.21 -11.19
N GLU A 218 12.77 -2.98 -9.92
CA GLU A 218 13.29 -3.96 -8.97
C GLU A 218 12.28 -4.22 -7.86
N ILE A 219 12.20 -5.47 -7.41
CA ILE A 219 11.44 -5.84 -6.21
C ILE A 219 12.37 -6.54 -5.25
N TRP A 220 12.48 -5.96 -4.05
CA TRP A 220 13.30 -6.45 -2.96
C TRP A 220 12.42 -7.03 -1.86
N VAL A 221 12.84 -8.15 -1.29
CA VAL A 221 12.10 -8.83 -0.20
C VAL A 221 12.97 -8.88 1.03
N THR A 222 12.38 -8.61 2.19
CA THR A 222 13.08 -8.66 3.48
C THR A 222 13.43 -10.10 3.86
N SER A 223 14.65 -10.35 4.32
CA SER A 223 15.02 -11.60 5.01
C SER A 223 14.61 -11.56 6.48
N LYS A 224 14.56 -10.37 7.08
CA LYS A 224 14.07 -10.13 8.43
C LYS A 224 13.43 -8.75 8.49
N ILE A 225 12.33 -8.65 9.23
CA ILE A 225 11.68 -7.38 9.52
C ILE A 225 11.12 -7.38 10.93
N GLU A 226 11.48 -6.37 11.69
CA GLU A 226 11.00 -6.03 13.02
C GLU A 226 10.78 -4.51 13.08
N PRO A 227 10.03 -3.97 14.05
CA PRO A 227 9.82 -2.53 14.15
C PRO A 227 11.11 -1.70 14.21
N ASN A 228 12.20 -2.26 14.72
CA ASN A 228 13.47 -1.58 14.91
C ASN A 228 14.63 -2.13 14.09
N ALA A 229 14.40 -3.10 13.21
CA ALA A 229 15.46 -3.70 12.41
C ALA A 229 14.92 -4.29 11.11
N VAL A 230 15.65 -4.06 10.02
CA VAL A 230 15.39 -4.70 8.72
C VAL A 230 16.67 -5.33 8.18
N SER A 231 16.53 -6.47 7.52
CA SER A 231 17.54 -6.99 6.62
C SER A 231 16.89 -7.49 5.33
N TRP A 232 17.59 -7.32 4.23
CA TRP A 232 17.11 -7.68 2.90
C TRP A 232 17.66 -9.03 2.46
N ASN A 233 16.97 -9.70 1.55
CA ASN A 233 17.53 -10.87 0.88
C ASN A 233 18.74 -10.45 0.03
N SER A 234 19.75 -11.31 -0.04
CA SER A 234 20.98 -11.03 -0.80
C SER A 234 20.78 -10.98 -2.32
N LYS A 235 19.65 -11.48 -2.81
CA LYS A 235 19.26 -11.44 -4.21
C LYS A 235 17.95 -10.66 -4.34
N VAL A 236 17.92 -9.75 -5.30
CA VAL A 236 16.68 -9.12 -5.77
C VAL A 236 15.71 -10.20 -6.24
N PHE A 237 14.43 -10.07 -5.91
CA PHE A 237 13.41 -11.04 -6.32
C PHE A 237 13.14 -10.95 -7.83
N LEU A 238 13.00 -9.72 -8.32
CA LEU A 238 12.69 -9.42 -9.72
C LEU A 238 13.43 -8.15 -10.12
N SER A 239 14.07 -8.17 -11.29
CA SER A 239 14.71 -7.00 -11.91
C SER A 239 14.45 -7.03 -13.41
N VAL A 240 13.70 -6.05 -13.91
CA VAL A 240 13.26 -5.99 -15.32
C VAL A 240 13.28 -4.56 -15.87
N SER A 241 13.48 -4.42 -17.17
CA SER A 241 13.42 -3.11 -17.84
C SER A 241 11.99 -2.80 -18.30
N ILE A 242 11.28 -1.96 -17.55
CA ILE A 242 9.92 -1.51 -17.89
C ILE A 242 9.90 -0.75 -19.20
N ARG A 243 10.98 0.02 -19.47
CA ARG A 243 11.24 0.66 -20.77
C ARG A 243 11.09 -0.30 -21.96
N LYS A 244 11.55 -1.55 -21.81
CA LYS A 244 11.47 -2.57 -22.86
C LYS A 244 10.14 -3.32 -22.85
N LEU A 245 9.55 -3.52 -21.67
CA LEU A 245 8.33 -4.33 -21.49
C LEU A 245 7.05 -3.58 -21.86
N ILE A 246 6.91 -2.32 -21.45
CA ILE A 246 5.66 -1.54 -21.58
C ILE A 246 5.87 -0.36 -22.53
N GLY A 247 6.84 0.49 -22.23
CA GLY A 247 7.11 1.69 -23.02
C GLY A 247 8.18 2.60 -22.42
N PRO A 248 8.80 3.45 -23.24
CA PRO A 248 10.00 4.20 -22.86
C PRO A 248 9.81 5.33 -21.85
N GLN A 249 8.56 5.66 -21.50
CA GLN A 249 8.20 6.70 -20.54
C GLN A 249 7.14 6.18 -19.55
N PHE A 250 7.00 4.85 -19.42
CA PHE A 250 6.02 4.29 -18.52
C PHE A 250 6.62 4.09 -17.13
N GLN A 251 5.99 4.70 -16.15
CA GLN A 251 6.32 4.56 -14.75
C GLN A 251 5.06 4.21 -13.98
N PHE A 252 5.21 3.29 -13.03
CA PHE A 252 4.09 2.94 -12.18
C PHE A 252 3.73 4.14 -11.28
N CYS A 253 2.52 4.64 -11.42
CA CYS A 253 1.97 5.66 -10.57
C CYS A 253 1.42 5.00 -9.30
N LEU A 254 2.31 4.78 -8.33
CA LEU A 254 1.92 4.43 -6.96
C LEU A 254 1.12 3.13 -6.90
N GLY A 255 1.43 2.26 -7.87
CA GLY A 255 0.78 0.99 -8.04
C GLY A 255 0.91 0.16 -6.78
N SER A 256 -0.21 -0.37 -6.34
CA SER A 256 -0.20 -1.43 -5.34
C SER A 256 0.24 -2.72 -6.04
N PHE A 257 0.96 -3.58 -5.34
CA PHE A 257 1.47 -4.82 -5.92
C PHE A 257 1.45 -5.97 -4.92
N PHE A 258 1.59 -7.18 -5.43
CA PHE A 258 1.98 -8.34 -4.64
C PHE A 258 2.91 -9.24 -5.46
N ILE A 259 3.58 -10.15 -4.77
CA ILE A 259 4.42 -11.18 -5.40
C ILE A 259 3.92 -12.57 -5.05
N ASP A 260 4.11 -13.51 -5.96
CA ASP A 260 3.94 -14.94 -5.74
C ASP A 260 5.33 -15.58 -5.89
N GLU A 261 5.94 -15.93 -4.76
CA GLU A 261 7.30 -16.49 -4.73
C GLU A 261 7.39 -17.87 -5.38
N GLU A 262 6.32 -18.67 -5.32
CA GLU A 262 6.28 -20.01 -5.91
C GLU A 262 6.18 -19.93 -7.43
N LYS A 263 5.30 -19.07 -7.94
CA LYS A 263 5.16 -18.82 -9.37
C LYS A 263 6.23 -17.92 -9.94
N LYS A 264 7.01 -17.26 -9.07
CA LYS A 264 8.07 -16.30 -9.42
C LYS A 264 7.55 -15.18 -10.32
N VAL A 265 6.45 -14.57 -9.89
CA VAL A 265 5.83 -13.44 -10.59
C VAL A 265 5.53 -12.30 -9.62
N ALA A 266 5.55 -11.08 -10.13
CA ALA A 266 4.96 -9.92 -9.50
C ALA A 266 3.70 -9.49 -10.25
N VAL A 267 2.70 -9.03 -9.53
CA VAL A 267 1.49 -8.43 -10.12
C VAL A 267 1.40 -6.99 -9.64
N VAL A 268 1.58 -6.05 -10.57
CA VAL A 268 1.51 -4.61 -10.29
C VAL A 268 0.21 -4.06 -10.85
N PHE A 269 -0.55 -3.35 -10.02
CA PHE A 269 -1.85 -2.78 -10.39
C PHE A 269 -1.70 -1.29 -10.66
N ASP A 270 -2.10 -0.85 -11.84
CA ASP A 270 -2.04 0.57 -12.20
C ASP A 270 -3.07 0.92 -13.28
N LYS A 271 -3.11 2.18 -13.68
CA LYS A 271 -3.80 2.65 -14.88
C LYS A 271 -3.00 2.23 -16.12
N GLY A 272 -3.72 1.80 -17.14
CA GLY A 272 -3.13 1.41 -18.41
C GLY A 272 -2.39 2.57 -19.06
N TYR A 273 -1.15 2.33 -19.49
CA TYR A 273 -0.31 3.34 -20.14
C TYR A 273 -1.00 4.03 -21.34
N ARG A 274 -1.83 3.28 -22.10
CA ARG A 274 -2.47 3.76 -23.34
C ARG A 274 -3.98 3.88 -23.25
N ILE A 275 -4.59 3.42 -22.16
CA ILE A 275 -6.04 3.26 -22.02
C ILE A 275 -6.43 3.68 -20.60
N GLN A 276 -7.48 4.49 -20.46
CA GLN A 276 -8.07 4.84 -19.15
C GLN A 276 -8.83 3.63 -18.57
N ARG A 277 -8.09 2.58 -18.22
CA ARG A 277 -8.58 1.34 -17.60
C ARG A 277 -7.61 0.89 -16.52
N TYR A 278 -8.13 0.18 -15.54
CA TYR A 278 -7.29 -0.48 -14.54
C TYR A 278 -6.69 -1.74 -15.16
N ILE A 279 -5.37 -1.88 -15.04
CA ILE A 279 -4.60 -3.00 -15.58
C ILE A 279 -3.85 -3.67 -14.45
N ALA A 280 -3.85 -5.00 -14.44
CA ALA A 280 -2.89 -5.80 -13.70
C ALA A 280 -1.76 -6.24 -14.65
N TYR A 281 -0.54 -5.78 -14.35
CA TYR A 281 0.68 -6.17 -15.03
C TYR A 281 1.29 -7.37 -14.31
N ILE A 282 1.22 -8.55 -14.93
CA ILE A 282 1.84 -9.77 -14.43
C ILE A 282 3.22 -9.89 -15.06
N ILE A 283 4.26 -9.84 -14.23
CA ILE A 283 5.66 -9.79 -14.67
C ILE A 283 6.40 -10.97 -14.05
N GLY A 284 6.94 -11.84 -14.89
CA GLY A 284 7.76 -12.97 -14.46
C GLY A 284 9.21 -12.57 -14.23
N VAL A 285 9.88 -13.28 -13.32
CA VAL A 285 11.34 -13.11 -13.09
C VAL A 285 12.17 -13.48 -14.32
N ASP A 286 11.58 -14.19 -15.29
CA ASP A 286 12.17 -14.51 -16.59
C ASP A 286 12.06 -13.35 -17.60
N GLY A 287 11.43 -12.24 -17.21
CA GLY A 287 11.18 -11.09 -18.06
C GLY A 287 9.91 -11.22 -18.92
N SER A 288 9.09 -12.25 -18.72
CA SER A 288 7.78 -12.34 -19.36
C SER A 288 6.82 -11.28 -18.78
N MET A 289 5.91 -10.78 -19.61
CA MET A 289 4.87 -9.83 -19.18
C MET A 289 3.52 -10.16 -19.81
N LYS A 290 2.46 -10.04 -19.01
CA LYS A 290 1.08 -10.09 -19.48
C LYS A 290 0.25 -8.99 -18.81
N GLU A 291 -0.59 -8.33 -19.60
CA GLU A 291 -1.57 -7.36 -19.10
C GLU A 291 -2.94 -8.03 -18.96
N VAL A 292 -3.65 -7.69 -17.88
CA VAL A 292 -5.04 -8.09 -17.65
C VAL A 292 -5.89 -6.86 -17.41
N ASP A 293 -6.90 -6.66 -18.26
CA ASP A 293 -7.88 -5.59 -18.12
C ASP A 293 -8.83 -5.87 -16.95
N LEU A 294 -8.85 -4.97 -15.97
CA LEU A 294 -9.69 -5.04 -14.77
C LEU A 294 -10.97 -4.20 -14.90
N GLY A 295 -11.14 -3.46 -15.99
CA GLY A 295 -12.30 -2.62 -16.27
C GLY A 295 -11.98 -1.12 -16.26
N GLU A 296 -13.05 -0.32 -16.24
CA GLU A 296 -12.97 1.13 -16.33
C GLU A 296 -12.21 1.73 -15.15
N SER A 297 -11.32 2.70 -15.45
CA SER A 297 -10.65 3.48 -14.41
C SER A 297 -11.43 4.76 -14.12
N ASP A 298 -11.56 5.11 -12.84
CA ASP A 298 -11.88 6.48 -12.47
C ASP A 298 -10.64 7.38 -12.60
N ARG A 299 -10.85 8.66 -12.92
CA ARG A 299 -9.78 9.66 -13.04
C ARG A 299 -9.06 9.88 -11.70
N SER A 300 -9.77 9.83 -10.58
CA SER A 300 -9.25 10.14 -9.25
C SER A 300 -8.65 8.95 -8.50
N CYS A 301 -9.05 7.72 -8.83
CA CYS A 301 -8.67 6.53 -8.05
C CYS A 301 -7.64 5.66 -8.76
N TYR A 302 -6.74 5.06 -7.99
CA TYR A 302 -5.79 4.02 -8.43
C TYR A 302 -6.24 2.64 -7.91
N PRO A 303 -5.92 1.55 -8.61
CA PRO A 303 -6.30 0.22 -8.15
C PRO A 303 -5.48 -0.18 -6.91
N ILE A 304 -6.17 -0.62 -5.86
CA ILE A 304 -5.56 -1.00 -4.58
C ILE A 304 -5.68 -2.52 -4.37
N VAL A 305 -4.55 -3.16 -4.05
CA VAL A 305 -4.47 -4.57 -3.69
C VAL A 305 -3.95 -4.74 -2.27
N CYS A 306 -4.50 -5.71 -1.57
CA CYS A 306 -3.99 -6.17 -0.28
C CYS A 306 -4.16 -7.69 -0.16
N SER A 307 -3.19 -8.34 0.49
CA SER A 307 -3.26 -9.76 0.84
C SER A 307 -4.22 -9.93 2.02
N TYR A 308 -5.48 -10.30 1.74
CA TYR A 308 -6.50 -10.47 2.76
C TYR A 308 -6.54 -11.90 3.29
N VAL A 309 -6.40 -12.04 4.61
CA VAL A 309 -6.64 -13.28 5.34
C VAL A 309 -7.91 -13.15 6.18
N PRO A 310 -8.92 -14.01 5.99
CA PRO A 310 -10.14 -13.98 6.80
C PRO A 310 -9.86 -14.10 8.30
N SER A 311 -10.61 -13.34 9.10
CA SER A 311 -10.43 -13.30 10.55
C SER A 311 -11.76 -13.39 11.30
N LEU A 312 -11.73 -14.04 12.46
CA LEU A 312 -12.89 -14.19 13.34
C LEU A 312 -13.11 -12.96 14.25
N VAL A 313 -12.28 -11.92 14.14
CA VAL A 313 -12.41 -10.68 14.94
C VAL A 313 -13.80 -10.07 14.77
N GLN A 314 -14.47 -9.78 15.88
CA GLN A 314 -15.76 -9.08 15.89
C GLN A 314 -15.53 -7.58 16.09
N LEU A 315 -16.23 -6.78 15.29
CA LEU A 315 -16.29 -5.33 15.46
C LEU A 315 -17.42 -5.05 16.45
N ASN A 316 -17.06 -4.79 17.71
CA ASN A 316 -17.99 -4.25 18.71
C ASN A 316 -18.15 -2.75 18.54
#